data_AF-A0A352ITE0-F1
#
_entry.id   AF-A0A352ITE0-F1
#
_cell.length_a   1.000
_cell.length_b   1.000
_cell.length_c   1.000
_cell.angle_alpha   90.00
_cell.angle_beta   90.00
_cell.angle_gamma   90.00
#
_symmetry.space_group_name_H-M   'P 1'
#
loop_
_entity.id
_entity.type
_entity.pdbx_description
1 polymer ?
#
loop_
_entity_poly.entity_id
_entity_poly.type
_entity_poly.pdbx_seq_one_letter_code
_entity_poly.pdbx_strand_id
1 'polypeptide(L)' 'FRQRLASVFASWERRFEHCILAAQQAGDISADIDAADAASFLLSGWEGAILRSKVLKSTEPMERFVRVFFKHCLNIG' A
#
# COMPACT_ATOMS: atom_id res chain seq x y z
N PHE A 1 16.19 -17.70 -4.02
CA PHE A 1 15.02 -16.99 -4.58
C PHE A 1 14.21 -16.27 -3.48
N ARG A 2 13.68 -16.97 -2.47
CA ARG A 2 12.90 -16.38 -1.36
C ARG A 2 13.56 -15.17 -0.68
N GLN A 3 14.84 -15.26 -0.30
CA GLN A 3 15.56 -14.15 0.34
C GLN A 3 15.67 -12.89 -0.53
N ARG A 4 15.83 -13.05 -1.85
CA ARG A 4 15.88 -11.90 -2.76
C ARG A 4 14.52 -11.21 -2.87
N LEU A 5 13.45 -11.98 -2.99
CA LEU A 5 12.09 -11.45 -2.98
C LEU A 5 11.76 -10.74 -1.66
N ALA A 6 12.11 -11.35 -0.52
CA ALA A 6 11.93 -10.73 0.78
C ALA A 6 12.67 -9.38 0.88
N SER A 7 13.89 -9.29 0.36
CA SER A 7 14.64 -8.03 0.31
C SER A 7 13.98 -6.98 -0.58
N VAL A 8 13.37 -7.39 -1.70
CA VAL A 8 12.65 -6.47 -2.59
C VAL A 8 11.40 -5.94 -1.90
N PHE A 9 10.60 -6.82 -1.28
CA PHE A 9 9.41 -6.44 -0.53
C PHE A 9 9.73 -5.50 0.63
N ALA A 10 10.74 -5.81 1.43
CA ALA A 10 11.20 -4.93 2.50
C ALA A 10 11.66 -3.56 1.98
N SER A 11 12.31 -3.52 0.80
CA SER A 11 12.68 -2.25 0.16
C SER A 11 11.48 -1.45 -0.32
N TRP A 12 10.38 -2.10 -0.71
CA TRP A 12 9.16 -1.43 -1.14
C TRP A 12 8.37 -0.92 0.05
N GLU A 13 8.19 -1.73 1.09
CA GLU A 13 7.55 -1.31 2.35
C GLU A 13 8.21 -0.06 2.93
N ARG A 14 9.55 -0.04 3.03
CA ARG A 14 10.27 1.13 3.52
C ARG A 14 10.02 2.40 2.68
N ARG A 15 9.86 2.25 1.36
CA ARG A 15 9.56 3.40 0.49
C ARG A 15 8.13 3.89 0.71
N PHE A 16 7.18 2.98 0.87
CA PHE A 16 5.79 3.33 1.17
C PHE A 16 5.66 4.00 2.53
N GLU A 17 6.30 3.46 3.55
CA GLU A 17 6.37 4.04 4.91
C GLU A 17 6.92 5.48 4.85
N HIS A 18 8.04 5.70 4.16
CA HIS A 18 8.59 7.04 3.98
C HIS A 18 7.61 8.01 3.29
N CYS A 19 6.87 7.56 2.28
CA CYS A 19 5.87 8.40 1.63
C CYS A 19 4.72 8.75 2.57
N ILE A 20 4.26 7.79 3.38
CA ILE A 20 3.19 8.02 4.36
C ILE A 20 3.66 9.00 5.44
N LEU A 21 4.87 8.81 5.98
CA LEU A 21 5.47 9.72 6.96
C LEU A 21 5.62 11.15 6.40
N ALA A 22 6.05 11.29 5.15
CA ALA A 22 6.16 12.60 4.51
C ALA A 22 4.79 13.28 4.37
N ALA A 23 3.75 12.53 4.01
CA ALA A 23 2.39 13.04 3.93
C ALA A 23 1.82 13.39 5.32
N GLN A 24 2.17 12.65 6.37
CA GLN A 24 1.84 13.02 7.76
C GLN A 24 2.51 14.33 8.17
N GLN A 25 3.79 14.52 7.81
CA GLN A 25 4.50 15.78 8.07
C GLN A 25 3.89 16.97 7.32
N ALA A 26 3.31 16.73 6.15
CA ALA A 26 2.56 17.74 5.38
C ALA A 26 1.14 18.00 5.91
N GLY A 27 0.63 17.13 6.79
CA GLY A 27 -0.75 17.20 7.31
C GLY A 27 -1.81 16.56 6.41
N ASP A 28 -1.39 15.86 5.34
CA ASP A 28 -2.29 15.20 4.39
C ASP A 28 -2.83 13.86 4.93
N ILE A 29 -2.11 13.22 5.84
CA ILE A 29 -2.48 11.95 6.50
C ILE A 29 -2.45 12.15 8.01
N SER A 30 -3.42 11.57 8.74
CA SER A 30 -3.43 11.61 10.20
C SER A 30 -2.18 10.94 10.80
N ALA A 31 -1.59 11.58 11.81
CA ALA A 31 -0.48 11.03 12.58
C ALA A 31 -0.89 9.82 13.45
N ASP A 32 -2.19 9.57 13.62
CA ASP A 32 -2.71 8.40 14.36
C ASP A 32 -2.59 7.09 13.55
N ILE A 33 -2.30 7.18 12.26
CA ILE A 33 -2.06 6.02 11.40
C ILE A 33 -0.61 5.59 11.56
N ASP A 34 -0.38 4.34 11.97
CA ASP A 34 0.96 3.77 11.95
C ASP A 34 1.42 3.57 10.50
N ALA A 35 2.48 4.29 10.12
CA ALA A 35 2.98 4.33 8.74
C ALA A 35 3.56 2.98 8.29
N ALA A 36 4.15 2.21 9.21
CA ALA A 36 4.73 0.91 8.90
C ALA A 36 3.63 -0.12 8.67
N ASP A 37 2.60 -0.13 9.52
CA ASP A 37 1.43 -1.00 9.35
C ASP A 37 0.68 -0.67 8.05
N ALA A 38 0.46 0.62 7.76
CA ALA A 38 -0.17 1.06 6.53
C ALA A 38 0.66 0.67 5.28
N ALA A 39 1.99 0.77 5.33
CA ALA A 39 2.88 0.35 4.25
C ALA A 39 2.86 -1.17 4.00
N SER A 40 2.86 -1.97 5.06
CA SER A 40 2.76 -3.43 4.99
C SER A 40 1.40 -3.87 4.43
N PHE A 41 0.32 -3.24 4.89
CA PHE A 41 -1.02 -3.48 4.37
C PHE A 41 -1.13 -3.08 2.89
N LEU A 42 -0.52 -1.95 2.52
CA LEU A 42 -0.45 -1.50 1.12
C LEU A 42 0.19 -2.56 0.23
N LEU A 43 1.39 -3.03 0.58
CA LEU A 43 2.10 -4.04 -0.22
C LEU A 43 1.27 -5.33 -0.35
N SER A 44 0.79 -5.85 0.77
CA SER A 44 0.03 -7.10 0.81
C SER A 44 -1.25 -7.03 -0.01
N GLY A 45 -2.01 -5.95 0.13
CA GLY A 45 -3.25 -5.75 -0.60
C GLY A 45 -3.04 -5.47 -2.09
N TRP A 46 -1.99 -4.73 -2.45
CA TRP A 46 -1.64 -4.43 -3.84
C TRP A 46 -1.22 -5.67 -4.63
N GLU A 47 -0.36 -6.52 -4.05
CA GLU A 47 0.04 -7.79 -4.68
C GLU A 47 -1.17 -8.71 -4.89
N GLY A 48 -2.08 -8.79 -3.90
CA GLY A 48 -3.34 -9.52 -4.03
C GLY A 48 -4.25 -8.95 -5.13
N ALA A 49 -4.32 -7.62 -5.26
CA ALA A 49 -5.10 -6.96 -6.31
C ALA A 49 -4.51 -7.23 -7.71
N ILE A 50 -3.18 -7.14 -7.86
CA ILE A 50 -2.48 -7.50 -9.11
C ILE A 50 -2.76 -8.96 -9.48
N LEU A 51 -2.68 -9.88 -8.53
CA LEU A 51 -2.97 -11.29 -8.76
C LEU A 51 -4.40 -11.48 -9.29
N ARG A 52 -5.39 -10.89 -8.63
CA ARG A 52 -6.79 -10.98 -9.06
C ARG A 52 -7.04 -10.32 -10.42
N SER A 53 -6.39 -9.20 -10.70
CA SER A 53 -6.49 -8.51 -11.99
C SER A 53 -6.00 -9.37 -13.15
N LYS A 54 -4.92 -10.13 -12.95
CA LYS A 54 -4.43 -11.09 -13.95
C LYS A 54 -5.42 -12.22 -14.20
N VAL A 55 -6.01 -12.77 -13.14
CA VAL A 55 -6.99 -13.87 -13.23
C VAL A 55 -8.26 -13.42 -13.96
N LEU A 56 -8.78 -12.24 -13.60
CA LEU A 56 -10.03 -11.70 -14.14
C LEU A 56 -9.85 -10.95 -15.47
N LYS A 57 -8.61 -10.74 -15.92
CA LYS A 57 -8.26 -9.90 -17.08
C LYS A 57 -8.92 -8.51 -17.01
N SER A 58 -8.90 -7.91 -15.83
CA SER A 58 -9.55 -6.64 -15.53
C SER A 58 -8.72 -5.82 -14.54
N THR A 59 -8.69 -4.49 -14.71
CA THR A 59 -8.04 -3.55 -13.78
C THR A 59 -8.88 -3.27 -12.53
N GLU A 60 -10.15 -3.69 -12.53
CA GLU A 60 -11.11 -3.41 -11.47
C GLU A 60 -10.64 -3.80 -10.05
N PRO A 61 -10.01 -4.96 -9.80
CA PRO A 61 -9.48 -5.28 -8.46
C PRO A 61 -8.45 -4.27 -7.94
N MET A 62 -7.57 -3.77 -8.81
CA MET A 62 -6.57 -2.75 -8.46
C MET A 62 -7.23 -1.40 -8.17
N GLU A 63 -8.18 -0.98 -9.02
CA GLU A 63 -8.94 0.27 -8.81
C GLU A 63 -9.73 0.25 -7.50
N ARG A 64 -10.39 -0.88 -7.19
CA ARG A 64 -11.11 -1.07 -5.93
C ARG A 64 -10.16 -0.97 -4.74
N PHE A 65 -9.00 -1.61 -4.82
CA PHE A 65 -8.01 -1.57 -3.75
C PHE A 65 -7.51 -0.15 -3.49
N VAL A 66 -7.08 0.58 -4.53
CA VAL A 66 -6.61 1.98 -4.40
C VAL A 66 -7.69 2.84 -3.75
N ARG A 67 -8.93 2.77 -4.24
CA ARG A 67 -10.04 3.55 -3.69
C ARG A 67 -10.28 3.28 -2.21
N VAL A 68 -10.29 2.00 -1.80
CA VAL A 68 -10.53 1.62 -0.40
C VAL A 68 -9.36 2.01 0.49
N PHE A 69 -8.12 1.75 0.05
CA PHE A 69 -6.92 2.03 0.84
C PHE A 69 -6.79 3.54 1.15
N PHE A 70 -6.87 4.39 0.13
CA PHE A 70 -6.75 5.84 0.35
C PHE A 70 -7.91 6.38 1.21
N LYS A 71 -9.15 5.95 0.92
CA LYS A 71 -10.34 6.44 1.63
C LYS A 71 -10.44 5.97 3.07
N HIS A 72 -10.16 4.69 3.34
CA HIS A 72 -10.46 4.07 4.63
C HIS A 72 -9.24 3.75 5.48
N CYS A 73 -8.06 3.56 4.87
CA CYS A 73 -6.83 3.32 5.61
C CYS A 73 -6.05 4.60 5.84
N LEU A 74 -5.97 5.49 4.83
CA LEU A 74 -5.25 6.76 4.96
C LEU A 74 -6.14 7.94 5.34
N ASN A 75 -7.47 7.75 5.33
CA ASN A 75 -8.47 8.80 5.54
C ASN A 75 -8.27 10.02 4.61
N ILE A 76 -7.75 9.77 3.41
CA ILE A 76 -7.60 10.77 2.34
C ILE A 76 -8.90 10.74 1.54
N GLY A 77 -9.62 11.86 1.51
CA GLY A 77 -10.92 12.02 0.86
C GLY A 77 -11.04 13.32 0.11
#